data_AF-A0A843DLE0-F1
#
_entry.id   AF-A0A843DLE0-F1
#
_cell.length_a   1.000
_cell.length_b   1.000
_cell.length_c   1.000
_cell.angle_alpha   90.00
_cell.angle_beta   90.00
_cell.angle_gamma   90.00
#
_symmetry.space_group_name_H-M   'P 1'
#
loop_
_entity.id
_entity.type
_entity.pdbx_description
1 polymer ?
#
loop_
_entity_poly.entity_id
_entity_poly.type
_entity_poly.pdbx_seq_one_letter_code
_entity_poly.pdbx_strand_id
1 'polypeptide(L)'
;MFENRPRGRELAKKTSYIYIILAVLAFIIMIAFNSSIGTMALAERGASLLTLAIGTAFYLIFAAAIYLISTRYENDDMTWKLYVVIAVLNFIVIGFSIPILVLSILLVVSANDIRNELN
;
A
#
# COMPACT_ATOMS: atom_id res chain seq x y z
N MET A 1 8.19 23.38 -5.61
CA MET A 1 6.82 23.87 -5.38
C MET A 1 5.88 22.69 -5.57
N PHE A 2 5.52 22.01 -4.47
CA PHE A 2 4.73 20.75 -4.46
C PHE A 2 3.23 21.02 -4.26
N GLU A 3 2.79 22.28 -4.32
CA GLU A 3 1.59 22.75 -3.63
C GLU A 3 0.30 22.79 -4.46
N ASN A 4 0.34 22.58 -5.78
CA ASN A 4 -0.86 22.53 -6.60
C ASN A 4 -1.06 21.16 -7.25
N ARG A 5 -0.93 20.08 -6.46
CA ARG A 5 -1.36 18.77 -6.95
C ARG A 5 -2.83 18.56 -6.64
N PRO A 6 -3.61 18.11 -7.63
CA PRO A 6 -5.04 17.96 -7.48
C PRO A 6 -5.35 16.87 -6.42
N ARG A 7 -6.51 17.00 -5.76
CA ARG A 7 -6.87 16.38 -4.47
C ARG A 7 -6.66 14.87 -4.47
N GLY A 8 -6.98 14.21 -5.58
CA GLY A 8 -6.83 12.76 -5.70
C GLY A 8 -5.36 12.29 -5.64
N ARG A 9 -4.43 13.05 -6.24
CA ARG A 9 -2.98 12.76 -6.19
C ARG A 9 -2.40 12.98 -4.81
N GLU A 10 -2.83 14.02 -4.10
CA GLU A 10 -2.37 14.26 -2.73
C GLU A 10 -2.83 13.14 -1.79
N LEU A 11 -4.08 12.69 -1.92
CA LEU A 11 -4.60 11.57 -1.15
C LEU A 11 -3.84 10.27 -1.45
N ALA A 12 -3.51 10.00 -2.71
CA ALA A 12 -2.73 8.82 -3.10
C ALA A 12 -1.31 8.88 -2.51
N LYS A 13 -0.68 10.05 -2.52
CA LYS A 13 0.61 10.28 -1.87
C LYS A 13 0.54 10.01 -0.37
N LYS A 14 -0.47 10.54 0.34
CA LYS A 14 -0.67 10.23 1.77
C LYS A 14 -0.89 8.74 2.00
N THR A 15 -1.69 8.10 1.15
CA THR A 15 -1.92 6.65 1.18
C THR A 15 -0.60 5.88 1.06
N SER A 16 0.30 6.29 0.16
CA SER A 16 1.63 5.67 0.02
C SER A 16 2.47 5.71 1.31
N TYR A 17 2.34 6.77 2.11
CA TYR A 17 3.03 6.87 3.41
C TYR A 17 2.46 5.91 4.45
N ILE A 18 1.15 5.64 4.41
CA ILE A 18 0.53 4.64 5.29
C ILE A 18 1.06 3.24 4.94
N TYR A 19 1.27 2.92 3.66
CA TYR A 19 1.94 1.67 3.26
C TYR A 19 3.36 1.55 3.85
N ILE A 20 4.14 2.64 3.86
CA ILE A 20 5.47 2.66 4.48
C ILE A 20 5.37 2.37 5.98
N ILE A 21 4.42 3.01 6.68
CA ILE A 21 4.21 2.78 8.12
C ILE A 21 3.89 1.31 8.38
N LEU A 22 2.99 0.71 7.59
CA LEU A 22 2.66 -0.72 7.74
C LEU A 22 3.85 -1.63 7.43
N ALA A 23 4.66 -1.31 6.43
CA ALA A 23 5.88 -2.05 6.13
C ALA A 23 6.87 -2.01 7.31
N VAL A 24 7.07 -0.82 7.91
CA VAL A 24 7.97 -0.65 9.06
C VAL A 24 7.44 -1.43 10.26
N LEU A 25 6.14 -1.38 10.54
CA LEU A 25 5.54 -2.15 11.63
C LEU A 25 5.70 -3.66 11.41
N ALA A 26 5.44 -4.15 10.20
CA ALA A 26 5.64 -5.55 9.85
C ALA A 26 7.12 -5.98 9.98
N PHE A 27 8.05 -5.10 9.61
CA PHE A 27 9.48 -5.33 9.76
C PHE A 27 9.91 -5.40 11.24
N ILE A 28 9.39 -4.52 12.09
CA ILE A 28 9.64 -4.55 13.55
C ILE A 28 9.11 -5.87 14.14
N ILE A 29 7.90 -6.29 13.77
CA ILE A 29 7.34 -7.58 14.19
C ILE A 29 8.24 -8.72 13.73
N MET A 30 8.68 -8.71 12.48
CA MET A 30 9.58 -9.74 11.94
C MET A 30 10.87 -9.84 12.76
N ILE A 31 11.50 -8.71 13.12
CA ILE A 31 12.69 -8.70 13.99
C ILE A 31 12.37 -9.26 15.38
N ALA A 32 11.27 -8.82 15.99
CA ALA A 32 10.88 -9.23 17.34
C ALA A 32 10.64 -10.75 17.45
N PHE A 33 10.15 -11.37 16.38
CA PHE A 33 9.88 -12.80 16.31
C PHE A 33 11.00 -13.62 15.64
N ASN A 34 12.14 -12.99 15.27
CA ASN A 34 13.28 -13.66 14.65
C ASN A 34 14.13 -14.45 15.67
N SER A 35 13.49 -15.42 16.32
CA SER A 35 14.08 -16.39 17.23
C SER A 35 13.39 -17.74 17.06
N SER A 36 13.98 -18.83 17.56
CA SER A 36 13.36 -20.16 17.51
C SER A 36 11.99 -20.18 18.22
N ILE A 37 11.91 -19.57 19.42
CA ILE A 37 10.68 -19.45 20.20
C ILE A 37 9.64 -18.58 19.46
N GLY A 38 10.05 -17.43 18.94
CA GLY A 38 9.16 -16.53 18.21
C GLY A 38 8.61 -17.15 16.92
N THR A 39 9.46 -17.85 16.17
CA THR A 39 9.06 -18.53 14.92
C THR A 39 8.04 -19.63 15.20
N MET A 40 8.22 -20.41 16.26
CA MET A 40 7.23 -21.41 16.68
C MET A 40 5.89 -20.77 17.08
N ALA A 41 5.93 -19.69 17.86
CA ALA A 41 4.71 -18.98 18.28
C ALA A 41 3.90 -18.40 17.09
N LEU A 42 4.59 -17.97 16.02
CA LEU A 42 3.95 -17.58 14.76
C LEU A 42 3.32 -18.77 14.04
N ALA A 43 4.04 -19.88 13.95
CA ALA A 43 3.59 -21.10 13.27
C ALA A 43 2.34 -21.70 13.94
N GLU A 44 2.27 -21.71 15.27
CA GLU A 44 1.08 -22.13 16.03
C GLU A 44 -0.17 -21.31 15.68
N ARG A 45 0.01 -20.08 15.22
CA ARG A 45 -1.06 -19.17 14.79
C ARG A 45 -1.29 -19.18 13.27
N GLY A 46 -0.66 -20.11 12.55
CA GLY A 46 -0.81 -20.26 11.10
C GLY A 46 -0.06 -19.23 10.25
N ALA A 47 0.94 -18.55 10.83
CA ALA A 47 1.75 -17.55 10.14
C ALA A 47 3.23 -17.97 10.09
N SER A 48 3.98 -17.39 9.15
CA SER A 48 5.43 -17.63 9.06
C SER A 48 6.19 -16.31 8.92
N LEU A 49 7.47 -16.31 9.33
CA LEU A 49 8.37 -15.17 9.08
C LEU A 49 8.52 -14.89 7.58
N LEU A 50 8.45 -15.93 6.73
CA LEU A 50 8.47 -15.77 5.28
C LEU A 50 7.24 -15.01 4.77
N THR A 51 6.04 -15.34 5.27
CA THR A 51 4.80 -14.64 4.93
C THR A 51 4.87 -13.17 5.35
N LEU A 52 5.42 -12.88 6.53
CA LEU A 52 5.66 -11.51 7.00
C LEU A 52 6.66 -10.76 6.11
N ALA A 53 7.76 -11.40 5.71
CA ALA A 53 8.76 -10.82 4.82
C ALA A 53 8.19 -10.48 3.44
N ILE A 54 7.43 -11.40 2.86
CA ILE A 54 6.76 -11.20 1.56
C ILE A 54 5.73 -10.06 1.67
N GLY A 55 4.89 -10.07 2.70
CA GLY A 55 3.93 -8.98 2.94
C GLY A 55 4.61 -7.62 3.09
N THR A 56 5.71 -7.56 3.85
CA THR A 56 6.53 -6.36 4.04
C THR A 56 7.08 -5.84 2.71
N ALA A 57 7.63 -6.72 1.87
CA ALA A 57 8.15 -6.36 0.57
C ALA A 57 7.05 -5.76 -0.33
N PHE A 58 5.85 -6.35 -0.35
CA PHE A 58 4.74 -5.82 -1.12
C PHE A 58 4.21 -4.49 -0.61
N TYR A 59 4.18 -4.27 0.72
CA TYR A 59 3.87 -2.95 1.25
C TYR A 59 4.84 -1.87 0.72
N LEU A 60 6.14 -2.17 0.66
CA LEU A 60 7.15 -1.24 0.13
C LEU A 60 7.00 -1.04 -1.39
N ILE A 61 6.75 -2.10 -2.15
CA ILE A 61 6.54 -2.02 -3.60
C ILE A 61 5.33 -1.15 -3.92
N PHE A 62 4.19 -1.37 -3.26
CA PHE A 62 3.01 -0.55 -3.47
C PHE A 62 3.22 0.88 -3.00
N ALA A 63 3.88 1.11 -1.86
CA ALA A 63 4.26 2.45 -1.43
C ALA A 63 5.05 3.20 -2.51
N ALA A 64 6.10 2.57 -3.04
CA ALA A 64 6.94 3.16 -4.07
C ALA A 64 6.15 3.42 -5.37
N ALA A 65 5.36 2.45 -5.83
CA ALA A 65 4.55 2.59 -7.04
C ALA A 65 3.53 3.74 -6.92
N ILE A 66 2.76 3.77 -5.83
CA ILE A 66 1.75 4.81 -5.58
C ILE A 66 2.44 6.18 -5.46
N TYR A 67 3.57 6.26 -4.77
CA TYR A 67 4.33 7.51 -4.65
C TYR A 67 4.83 8.00 -6.01
N LEU A 68 5.42 7.13 -6.83
CA LEU A 68 5.92 7.52 -8.16
C LEU A 68 4.78 7.94 -9.08
N ILE A 69 3.67 7.20 -9.09
CA ILE A 69 2.50 7.55 -9.91
C ILE A 69 1.92 8.90 -9.46
N SER A 70 1.73 9.09 -8.14
CA SER A 70 1.18 10.34 -7.60
C SER A 70 2.10 11.54 -7.78
N THR A 71 3.40 11.33 -7.97
CA THR A 71 4.37 12.41 -8.00
C THR A 71 5.13 12.66 -9.30
N ARG A 72 5.26 11.69 -10.19
CA ARG A 72 6.11 11.81 -11.38
C ARG A 72 5.38 11.46 -12.67
N TYR A 73 4.25 10.79 -12.58
CA TYR A 73 3.51 10.36 -13.76
C TYR A 73 2.50 11.43 -14.15
N GLU A 74 2.59 11.99 -15.35
CA GLU A 74 1.81 13.18 -15.75
C GLU A 74 0.48 12.84 -16.44
N ASN A 75 0.28 11.59 -16.87
CA ASN A 75 -0.94 11.18 -17.56
C ASN A 75 -2.05 10.84 -16.55
N ASP A 76 -2.92 11.80 -16.27
CA ASP A 76 -4.04 11.64 -15.35
C ASP A 76 -5.07 10.60 -15.80
N ASP A 77 -5.35 10.46 -17.10
CA ASP A 77 -6.29 9.45 -17.62
C ASP A 77 -5.82 8.00 -17.36
N MET A 78 -4.51 7.78 -17.38
CA MET A 78 -3.95 6.48 -17.00
C MET A 78 -3.78 6.36 -15.48
N THR A 79 -3.51 7.47 -14.79
CA THR A 79 -3.25 7.49 -13.33
C THR A 79 -4.41 6.93 -12.52
N TRP A 80 -5.64 7.39 -12.79
CA TRP A 80 -6.80 6.92 -12.01
C TRP A 80 -7.04 5.41 -12.22
N LYS A 81 -6.84 4.90 -13.44
CA LYS A 81 -6.95 3.46 -13.76
C LYS A 81 -5.91 2.65 -12.99
N LEU A 82 -4.68 3.14 -12.93
CA LEU A 82 -3.59 2.49 -12.20
C LEU A 82 -3.89 2.39 -10.70
N TYR A 83 -4.47 3.42 -10.07
CA TYR A 83 -4.85 3.33 -8.66
C TYR A 83 -5.94 2.29 -8.39
N VAL A 84 -6.93 2.16 -9.28
CA VAL A 84 -7.94 1.08 -9.17
C VAL A 84 -7.29 -0.29 -9.31
N VAL A 85 -6.37 -0.45 -10.27
CA VAL A 85 -5.63 -1.71 -10.44
C VAL A 85 -4.81 -2.05 -9.19
N ILE A 86 -4.08 -1.08 -8.62
CA ILE A 86 -3.31 -1.28 -7.39
C ILE A 86 -4.25 -1.65 -6.23
N ALA A 87 -5.40 -1.00 -6.10
CA ALA A 87 -6.39 -1.30 -5.07
C ALA A 87 -6.86 -2.76 -5.13
N VAL A 88 -7.09 -3.30 -6.33
CA VAL A 88 -7.48 -4.70 -6.53
C VAL A 88 -6.30 -5.65 -6.24
N LEU A 89 -5.10 -5.31 -6.73
CA LEU A 89 -3.90 -6.14 -6.55
C LEU A 89 -3.53 -6.33 -5.07
N ASN A 90 -3.83 -5.36 -4.20
CA ASN A 90 -3.59 -5.51 -2.77
C ASN A 90 -4.19 -6.79 -2.18
N PHE A 91 -5.43 -7.12 -2.57
CA PHE A 91 -6.13 -8.29 -2.04
C PHE A 91 -5.57 -9.60 -2.60
N ILE A 92 -5.14 -9.59 -3.86
CA ILE A 92 -4.57 -10.76 -4.53
C ILE A 92 -3.19 -11.09 -3.92
N VAL A 93 -2.40 -10.05 -3.65
CA VAL A 93 -0.98 -10.19 -3.34
C VAL A 93 -0.70 -10.24 -1.84
N ILE A 94 -1.33 -9.37 -1.05
CA ILE A 94 -1.12 -9.30 0.40
C ILE A 94 -2.18 -10.13 1.15
N GLY A 95 -3.34 -10.36 0.53
CA GLY A 95 -4.49 -10.99 1.15
C GLY A 95 -5.44 -10.00 1.82
N PHE A 96 -6.60 -10.49 2.24
CA PHE A 96 -7.64 -9.65 2.85
C PHE A 96 -7.31 -9.30 4.30
N SER A 97 -7.33 -8.00 4.62
CA SER A 97 -7.30 -7.50 5.99
C SER A 97 -7.98 -6.12 6.06
N ILE A 98 -8.43 -5.72 7.26
CA ILE A 98 -9.05 -4.40 7.45
C ILE A 98 -8.13 -3.25 7.02
N PRO A 99 -6.82 -3.22 7.37
CA PRO A 99 -5.92 -2.18 6.89
C PRO A 99 -5.82 -2.14 5.36
N ILE A 100 -5.70 -3.30 4.71
CA ILE A 100 -5.64 -3.39 3.24
C ILE A 100 -6.94 -2.91 2.59
N LEU A 101 -8.09 -3.23 3.19
CA LEU A 101 -9.39 -2.75 2.72
C LEU A 101 -9.45 -1.22 2.76
N VAL A 102 -9.06 -0.61 3.88
CA VAL A 102 -9.04 0.85 4.02
C VAL A 102 -8.13 1.50 2.98
N LEU A 103 -6.91 0.98 2.80
CA LEU A 103 -5.98 1.50 1.79
C LEU A 103 -6.53 1.39 0.37
N SER A 104 -7.18 0.27 0.06
CA SER A 104 -7.78 0.05 -1.25
C SER A 104 -8.94 1.02 -1.50
N ILE A 105 -9.77 1.29 -0.49
CA ILE A 105 -10.81 2.32 -0.56
C ILE A 105 -10.20 3.70 -0.81
N LEU A 106 -9.14 4.07 -0.08
CA LEU A 106 -8.47 5.36 -0.26
C LEU A 106 -7.91 5.52 -1.68
N LEU A 107 -7.35 4.46 -2.27
CA LEU A 107 -6.89 4.48 -3.65
C LEU A 107 -8.03 4.63 -4.67
N VAL A 108 -9.18 3.98 -4.43
CA VAL A 108 -10.36 4.14 -5.29
C VAL A 108 -10.95 5.55 -5.17
N VAL A 109 -10.98 6.13 -3.96
CA VAL A 109 -11.39 7.53 -3.75
C VAL A 109 -10.43 8.47 -4.47
N SER A 110 -9.11 8.26 -4.33
CA SER A 110 -8.09 9.01 -5.07
C SER A 110 -8.28 8.92 -6.59
N ALA A 111 -8.62 7.75 -7.11
CA ALA A 111 -8.89 7.56 -8.54
C ALA A 111 -10.13 8.34 -8.98
N ASN A 112 -11.20 8.28 -8.20
CA ASN A 112 -12.43 9.01 -8.49
C ASN A 112 -12.21 10.53 -8.48
N ASP A 113 -11.45 11.05 -7.52
CA ASP A 113 -11.09 12.47 -7.44
C ASP A 113 -10.33 12.90 -8.70
N ILE A 114 -9.30 12.15 -9.14
CA ILE A 114 -8.56 12.46 -10.39
C ILE A 114 -9.48 12.42 -11.61
N ARG A 115 -10.38 11.45 -11.68
CA ARG A 115 -11.32 11.35 -12.79
C ARG A 115 -12.27 12.55 -12.84
N ASN A 116 -12.72 13.04 -11.69
CA ASN A 116 -13.58 14.22 -11.64
C ASN A 116 -12.83 15.50 -11.99
N GLU A 117 -11.54 15.58 -11.67
CA GLU A 117 -10.67 16.71 -12.00
C GLU A 117 -10.35 16.80 -13.50
N LEU A 118 -10.56 15.72 -14.26
CA LEU A 118 -10.40 15.65 -15.71
C LEU A 118 -11.64 16.08 -16.51
N ASN A 119 -12.82 16.13 -15.89
CA ASN A 119 -14.10 16.49 -16.53
C ASN A 119 -14.45 17.95 -16.26
#